data_AF-A0A6L5FZQ2-F1
#
_entry.id   AF-A0A6L5FZQ2-F1
#
_cell.length_a   1.000
_cell.length_b   1.000
_cell.length_c   1.000
_cell.angle_alpha   90.00
_cell.angle_beta   90.00
_cell.angle_gamma   90.00
#
_symmetry.space_group_name_H-M   'P 1'
#
loop_
_entity.id
_entity.type
_entity.pdbx_description
1 polymer ?
#
loop_
_entity_poly.entity_id
_entity_poly.type
_entity_poly.pdbx_seq_one_letter_code
_entity_poly.pdbx_strand_id
1 'polypeptide(L)'
;MPIVIKSAPGYDLDVNSALMVQGLQFVALVQGQVALGIAVIALSFAGWSSGVLPKWIWWLGAAAGIIDLVRPFAVTSPPIVIAAFVPTFLWFAATSVVLIRRSALPR
;
A
#
# COMPACT_ATOMS: atom_id res chain seq x y z
N MET A 1 14.75 -2.05 -31.07
CA MET A 1 13.45 -1.67 -31.68
C MET A 1 13.03 -0.34 -31.07
N PRO A 2 12.86 0.74 -31.85
CA PRO A 2 12.37 2.01 -31.32
C PRO A 2 10.90 1.87 -30.91
N ILE A 3 10.56 2.30 -29.69
CA ILE A 3 9.18 2.30 -29.19
C ILE A 3 8.46 3.47 -29.86
N VAL A 4 7.58 3.18 -30.82
CA VAL A 4 6.77 4.19 -31.51
C VAL A 4 5.51 4.44 -30.69
N ILE A 5 5.44 5.60 -30.03
CA ILE A 5 4.23 6.06 -29.32
C ILE A 5 3.28 6.60 -30.38
N LYS A 6 2.21 5.84 -30.72
CA LYS A 6 1.18 6.33 -31.64
C LYS A 6 0.29 7.34 -30.93
N SER A 7 0.34 8.58 -31.40
CA SER A 7 -0.56 9.68 -31.03
C SER A 7 -2.01 9.35 -31.40
N ALA A 8 -2.95 9.55 -30.47
CA ALA A 8 -4.36 9.63 -30.80
C ALA A 8 -4.60 10.88 -31.66
N PRO A 9 -5.61 10.92 -32.56
CA PRO A 9 -5.82 12.04 -33.46
C PRO A 9 -5.96 13.35 -32.67
N GLY A 10 -5.04 14.30 -32.88
CA GLY A 10 -5.04 15.61 -32.22
C GLY A 10 -4.14 15.76 -30.99
N TYR A 11 -3.41 14.73 -30.56
CA TYR A 11 -2.46 14.82 -29.43
C TYR A 11 -1.06 14.38 -29.84
N ASP A 12 -0.11 15.31 -29.96
CA ASP A 12 1.32 14.98 -30.09
C ASP A 12 1.87 14.48 -28.76
N LEU A 13 1.94 13.15 -28.62
CA LEU A 13 2.59 12.50 -27.49
C LEU A 13 4.10 12.44 -27.74
N ASP A 14 4.80 13.49 -27.30
CA ASP A 14 6.27 13.49 -27.24
C ASP A 14 6.78 12.46 -26.22
N VAL A 15 7.97 11.90 -26.48
CA VAL A 15 8.64 10.93 -25.60
C VAL A 15 8.88 11.54 -24.22
N ASN A 16 9.19 12.84 -24.13
CA ASN A 16 9.34 13.53 -22.86
C ASN A 16 8.03 13.56 -22.06
N SER A 17 6.89 13.78 -22.73
CA SER A 17 5.56 13.76 -22.10
C SER A 17 5.21 12.37 -21.58
N ALA A 18 5.52 11.32 -22.34
CA ALA A 18 5.31 9.94 -21.90
C ALA A 18 6.20 9.57 -20.69
N LEU A 19 7.47 9.98 -20.70
CA LEU A 19 8.39 9.80 -19.57
C LEU A 19 7.94 10.60 -18.34
N MET A 20 7.42 11.81 -18.52
CA MET A 20 6.91 12.64 -17.43
C MET A 20 5.68 12.01 -16.77
N VAL A 21 4.72 11.53 -17.57
CA VAL A 21 3.55 10.79 -17.04
C VAL A 21 3.98 9.51 -16.34
N GLN A 22 4.97 8.80 -16.89
CA GLN A 22 5.54 7.60 -16.28
C GLN A 22 6.26 7.88 -14.94
N GLY A 23 6.90 9.04 -14.81
CA GLY A 23 7.48 9.49 -13.54
C GLY A 23 6.42 9.89 -12.51
N LEU A 24 5.41 10.65 -12.95
CA LEU A 24 4.30 11.10 -12.08
C LEU A 24 3.52 9.93 -11.47
N GLN A 25 3.19 8.89 -12.26
CA GLN A 25 2.52 7.71 -11.72
C GLN A 25 3.36 7.01 -10.65
N PHE A 26 4.68 6.97 -10.79
CA PHE A 26 5.57 6.35 -9.83
C PHE A 26 5.62 7.15 -8.53
N VAL A 27 5.73 8.47 -8.63
CA VAL A 27 5.69 9.38 -7.48
C VAL A 27 4.36 9.27 -6.73
N ALA A 28 3.23 9.25 -7.44
CA ALA A 28 1.92 9.08 -6.85
C ALA A 28 1.78 7.73 -6.12
N LEU A 29 2.30 6.64 -6.70
CA LEU A 29 2.29 5.31 -6.08
C LEU A 29 3.12 5.30 -4.79
N VAL A 30 4.31 5.87 -4.84
CA VAL A 30 5.22 5.99 -3.69
C VAL A 30 4.59 6.78 -2.55
N GLN A 31 3.99 7.93 -2.86
CA GLN A 31 3.29 8.75 -1.85
C GLN A 31 2.09 8.01 -1.25
N GLY A 32 1.32 7.30 -2.07
CA GLY A 32 0.20 6.48 -1.63
C GLY A 32 0.64 5.36 -0.68
N GLN A 33 1.75 4.68 -0.98
CA GLN A 33 2.29 3.61 -0.14
C GLN A 33 2.76 4.14 1.23
N VAL A 34 3.47 5.28 1.26
CA VAL A 34 3.91 5.90 2.52
C VAL A 34 2.71 6.29 3.39
N ALA A 35 1.70 6.94 2.80
CA ALA A 35 0.49 7.31 3.52
C ALA A 35 -0.24 6.09 4.10
N LEU A 36 -0.30 5.00 3.33
CA LEU A 36 -0.93 3.75 3.74
C LEU A 36 -0.16 3.06 4.87
N GLY A 37 1.17 3.03 4.81
CA GLY A 37 2.02 2.51 5.88
C GLY A 37 1.84 3.25 7.20
N ILE A 38 1.77 4.59 7.16
CA ILE A 38 1.47 5.41 8.34
C ILE A 38 0.10 5.07 8.91
N ALA A 39 -0.92 4.96 8.06
CA ALA A 39 -2.28 4.63 8.48
C ALA A 39 -2.35 3.26 9.17
N VAL A 40 -1.69 2.24 8.62
CA VAL A 40 -1.66 0.89 9.19
C VAL A 40 -0.95 0.87 10.55
N ILE A 41 0.15 1.62 10.71
CA ILE A 41 0.83 1.76 12.01
C ILE A 41 -0.09 2.43 13.03
N ALA A 42 -0.72 3.54 12.65
CA ALA A 42 -1.61 4.29 13.53
C ALA A 42 -2.83 3.45 13.96
N LEU A 43 -3.46 2.75 13.02
CA LEU A 43 -4.58 1.86 13.29
C LEU A 43 -4.17 0.67 14.17
N SER A 44 -2.99 0.10 13.92
CA SER A 44 -2.44 -0.96 14.79
C SER A 44 -2.28 -0.45 16.20
N PHE A 45 -1.62 0.70 16.38
CA PHE A 45 -1.40 1.31 17.69
C PHE A 45 -2.71 1.61 18.42
N ALA A 46 -3.70 2.20 17.74
CA ALA A 46 -5.03 2.44 18.29
C ALA A 46 -5.76 1.13 18.68
N GLY A 47 -5.58 0.08 17.89
CA GLY A 47 -6.12 -1.25 18.15
C GLY A 47 -5.52 -1.95 19.37
N TRP A 48 -4.24 -1.70 19.63
CA TRP A 48 -3.55 -2.19 20.81
C TRP A 48 -3.92 -1.39 22.07
N SER A 49 -3.94 -0.06 21.99
CA SER A 49 -4.28 0.80 23.13
C SER A 49 -5.71 0.60 23.62
N SER A 50 -6.63 0.24 22.73
CA SER A 50 -8.02 -0.05 23.06
C SER A 50 -8.27 -1.48 23.58
N GLY A 51 -7.27 -2.36 23.56
CA GLY A 51 -7.43 -3.77 23.93
C GLY A 51 -8.38 -4.55 23.00
N VAL A 52 -8.72 -3.96 21.84
CA VAL A 52 -9.65 -4.55 20.89
C VAL A 52 -8.98 -5.66 20.08
N LEU A 53 -7.67 -5.49 19.81
CA LEU A 53 -6.90 -6.38 18.95
C LEU A 53 -5.91 -7.27 19.73
N PRO A 54 -5.84 -8.59 19.40
CA PRO A 54 -4.79 -9.47 19.87
C PRO A 54 -3.39 -8.92 19.56
N LYS A 55 -2.44 -9.11 20.50
CA LYS A 55 -1.06 -8.62 20.41
C LYS A 55 -0.32 -9.06 19.12
N TRP A 56 -0.69 -10.22 18.55
CA TRP A 56 -0.10 -10.71 17.30
C TRP A 56 -0.53 -9.89 16.07
N ILE A 57 -1.77 -9.39 16.03
CA ILE A 57 -2.26 -8.54 14.91
C ILE A 57 -1.60 -7.16 14.96
N TRP A 58 -1.30 -6.66 16.16
CA TRP A 58 -0.51 -5.44 16.31
C TRP A 58 0.88 -5.59 15.67
N TRP A 59 1.58 -6.69 15.96
CA TRP A 59 2.90 -6.97 15.38
C TRP A 59 2.87 -7.08 13.86
N LEU A 60 1.83 -7.71 13.31
CA LEU A 60 1.63 -7.82 11.87
C LEU A 60 1.44 -6.44 11.21
N GLY A 61 0.67 -5.55 11.84
CA GLY A 61 0.40 -4.23 11.28
C GLY A 61 1.57 -3.27 11.44
N ALA A 62 2.30 -3.35 12.55
CA ALA A 62 3.57 -2.64 12.71
C ALA A 62 4.59 -3.08 11.65
N ALA A 63 4.73 -4.39 11.41
CA ALA A 63 5.60 -4.91 10.36
C ALA A 63 5.15 -4.48 8.96
N ALA A 64 3.85 -4.59 8.64
CA ALA A 64 3.29 -4.18 7.36
C ALA A 64 3.52 -2.68 7.09
N GLY A 65 3.23 -1.83 8.07
CA GLY A 65 3.41 -0.39 7.90
C GLY A 65 4.88 0.04 7.85
N ILE A 66 5.79 -0.62 8.58
CA ILE A 66 7.24 -0.39 8.43
C ILE A 66 7.71 -0.81 7.03
N ILE A 67 7.23 -1.93 6.49
CA ILE A 67 7.52 -2.36 5.12
C ILE A 67 7.06 -1.30 4.12
N ASP A 68 5.84 -0.79 4.28
CA ASP A 68 5.29 0.26 3.43
C ASP A 68 6.08 1.58 3.53
N LEU A 69 6.62 1.91 4.72
CA LEU A 69 7.39 3.15 4.97
C LEU A 69 8.84 3.10 4.48
N VAL A 70 9.53 1.96 4.62
CA VAL A 70 10.96 1.81 4.31
C VAL A 70 11.18 1.49 2.82
N ARG A 71 10.20 0.91 2.13
CA ARG A 71 10.33 0.49 0.73
C ARG A 71 10.11 1.50 -0.40
N PRO A 72 9.68 2.77 -0.24
CA PRO A 72 9.61 3.67 -1.38
C PRO A 72 10.98 3.88 -2.07
N PHE A 73 12.09 3.54 -1.40
CA PHE A 73 13.45 3.60 -1.95
C PHE A 73 13.94 2.32 -2.65
N ALA A 74 13.26 1.18 -2.49
CA ALA A 74 13.80 -0.13 -2.88
C ALA A 74 13.17 -0.72 -4.16
N VAL A 75 12.12 -0.09 -4.72
CA VAL A 75 11.29 -0.74 -5.74
C VAL A 75 11.27 0.08 -7.03
N THR A 76 12.20 -0.23 -7.92
CA THR A 76 12.20 0.23 -9.33
C THR A 76 11.39 -0.71 -10.25
N SER A 77 10.79 -1.78 -9.70
CA SER A 77 10.16 -2.86 -10.48
C SER A 77 8.69 -3.11 -10.07
N PRO A 78 7.72 -2.98 -11.01
CA PRO A 78 6.28 -3.15 -10.75
C PRO A 78 5.84 -4.43 -10.01
N PRO A 79 6.38 -5.64 -10.28
CA PRO A 79 5.91 -6.85 -9.59
C PRO A 79 6.23 -6.88 -8.09
N ILE A 80 7.28 -6.18 -7.66
CA ILE A 80 7.68 -6.12 -6.25
C ILE A 80 6.78 -5.17 -5.46
N VAL A 81 6.18 -4.18 -6.11
CA VAL A 81 5.18 -3.28 -5.50
C VAL A 81 3.97 -4.08 -5.04
N ILE A 82 3.44 -4.96 -5.88
CA ILE A 82 2.25 -5.77 -5.58
C ILE A 82 2.52 -6.72 -4.40
N ALA A 83 3.69 -7.35 -4.37
CA ALA A 83 4.08 -8.22 -3.25
C ALA A 83 4.22 -7.46 -1.92
N ALA A 84 4.59 -6.17 -1.96
CA ALA A 84 4.73 -5.35 -0.76
C ALA A 84 3.38 -5.05 -0.06
N PHE A 85 2.26 -5.09 -0.79
CA PHE A 85 0.92 -4.93 -0.19
C PHE A 85 0.38 -6.18 0.50
N VAL A 86 0.97 -7.37 0.24
CA VAL A 86 0.47 -8.65 0.77
C VAL A 86 0.41 -8.67 2.31
N PRO A 87 1.44 -8.21 3.05
CA PRO A 87 1.38 -8.12 4.51
C PRO A 87 0.26 -7.19 5.00
N THR A 88 0.02 -6.08 4.30
CA THR A 88 -1.02 -5.12 4.63
C THR A 88 -2.42 -5.69 4.41
N PHE A 89 -2.64 -6.40 3.31
CA PHE A 89 -3.89 -7.14 3.08
C PHE A 89 -4.12 -8.26 4.11
N LEU A 90 -3.08 -9.00 4.47
CA LEU A 90 -3.15 -10.00 5.53
C LEU A 90 -3.51 -9.38 6.88
N TRP A 91 -2.94 -8.22 7.19
CA TRP A 91 -3.29 -7.47 8.38
C TRP A 91 -4.77 -7.09 8.35
N PHE A 92 -5.26 -6.42 7.31
CA PHE A 92 -6.68 -6.04 7.19
C PHE A 92 -7.63 -7.24 7.33
N ALA A 93 -7.30 -8.37 6.70
CA ALA A 93 -8.10 -9.59 6.81
C ALA A 93 -8.13 -10.12 8.26
N ALA A 94 -6.98 -10.18 8.94
CA ALA A 94 -6.90 -10.61 10.32
C ALA A 94 -7.69 -9.68 11.27
N THR A 95 -7.54 -8.36 11.11
CA THR A 95 -8.27 -7.34 11.87
C THR A 95 -9.78 -7.52 11.68
N SER A 96 -10.23 -7.72 10.44
CA SER A 96 -11.64 -7.91 10.09
C SER A 96 -12.22 -9.17 10.72
N VAL A 97 -11.52 -10.31 10.63
CA VAL A 97 -11.96 -11.58 11.23
C VAL A 97 -12.12 -11.45 12.74
N VAL A 98 -11.18 -10.78 13.42
CA VAL A 98 -11.26 -10.58 14.88
C VAL A 98 -12.44 -9.69 15.26
N LEU A 99 -12.65 -8.59 14.54
CA LEU A 99 -13.77 -7.68 14.81
C LEU A 99 -15.12 -8.37 14.60
N ILE A 100 -15.27 -9.13 13.51
CA ILE A 100 -16.49 -9.90 13.21
C ILE A 100 -16.75 -10.96 14.29
N ARG A 101 -15.72 -11.72 14.70
CA ARG A 101 -15.86 -12.73 15.76
C ARG A 101 -16.27 -12.12 17.10
N ARG A 102 -15.76 -10.94 17.44
CA ARG A 102 -16.15 -10.23 18.67
C ARG A 102 -17.58 -9.69 18.60
N SER A 103 -18.04 -9.20 17.44
CA SER A 103 -19.43 -8.75 17.28
C SER A 103 -20.46 -9.88 17.30
N ALA A 104 -20.04 -11.12 17.00
CA ALA A 104 -20.90 -12.29 16.97
C ALA A 104 -21.07 -12.97 18.34
N LEU A 105 -20.31 -12.57 19.36
CA LEU A 105 -20.48 -13.08 20.72
C LEU A 105 -21.64 -12.32 21.41
N PRO A 106 -22.68 -13.02 21.91
CA PRO A 106 -23.74 -12.39 22.68
C PRO A 106 -23.16 -11.80 23.97
N ARG A 107 -23.53 -10.55 24.28
CA ARG A 107 -23.21 -9.87 25.53
C ARG A 107 -23.95 -10.50 26.71
#